data_AF-A0A7Y2JY11-F1
#
_entry.id   AF-A0A7Y2JY11-F1
#
_cell.length_a   1.000
_cell.length_b   1.000
_cell.length_c   1.000
_cell.angle_alpha   90.00
_cell.angle_beta   90.00
_cell.angle_gamma   90.00
#
_symmetry.space_group_name_H-M   'P 1'
#
loop_
_entity.id
_entity.type
_entity.pdbx_description
1 polymer ?
#
loop_
_entity_poly.entity_id
_entity_poly.type
_entity_poly.pdbx_seq_one_letter_code
_entity_poly.pdbx_strand_id
1 'polypeptide(L)'
;MKLTLLPTLGALALAASLASGASSAQTRCQYATIAALPLSYSGPGLEMTTVGSINGKPAVMLVDTGAVSVMLTEHGARRHKLALTSTSRTLSAVGGEVPVYKTVVNEVSIGASRAGKTSLQVIGEMGDPSVYDAAIGAPFLLQADLELFLANKELRMFRALDCSSDAFLAYWNPSASVVPFHWGFDGHLNPRFTVQINGKNASAMIDTGANLTSISLSTAKRLGIHPDKARIDRIEDARGWGKAPAARWRGAFKTFQVGQELIENAPIGIIDHDSGMAEVILGTDFLRAYRVLLSMSQKKLYLSYVGGLPFSTGQMVEPWIEAEAQGGNTDAQMRLARAYGAGVGVAKDEGAANAWFERAALAGNGHALLLTGRRLATEGQPKAAAQRLRAGLDKLPGLRDAALWLYIARVRSGEAGLAKTELAASAPADTLTLESLPLTGFYLGKFSADEVIKEYSLPSVDEAARCYASSTLNEWYDAHGIAERPAGLAALARQCTAGADGAKPAAAAGP
;
A
#
# COMPACT_ATOMS: atom_id res chain seq x y z
N MET A 1 47.78 -73.09 39.14
CA MET A 1 47.38 -73.71 40.43
C MET A 1 45.98 -73.25 40.74
N LYS A 2 44.95 -74.12 40.66
CA LYS A 2 44.39 -74.93 41.78
C LYS A 2 44.04 -74.03 43.00
N LEU A 3 42.90 -74.09 43.67
CA LEU A 3 41.63 -74.83 43.58
C LEU A 3 40.77 -74.22 44.72
N THR A 4 39.45 -74.07 44.52
CA THR A 4 38.33 -74.18 45.51
C THR A 4 38.50 -73.78 46.99
N LEU A 5 37.53 -73.00 47.51
CA LEU A 5 36.68 -73.36 48.67
C LEU A 5 35.52 -72.35 48.87
N LEU A 6 34.29 -72.88 48.93
CA LEU A 6 33.03 -72.32 49.51
C LEU A 6 32.81 -73.01 50.88
N PRO A 7 31.78 -72.70 51.70
CA PRO A 7 30.97 -71.49 51.95
C PRO A 7 30.81 -71.17 53.47
N THR A 8 30.18 -70.05 53.86
CA THR A 8 29.22 -70.01 55.01
C THR A 8 28.48 -68.67 55.10
N LEU A 9 27.20 -68.77 55.49
CA LEU A 9 26.18 -67.74 55.60
C LEU A 9 26.47 -66.64 56.64
N GLY A 10 25.96 -65.43 56.37
CA GLY A 10 25.75 -64.38 57.36
C GLY A 10 24.98 -63.22 56.75
N ALA A 11 23.65 -63.24 56.86
CA ALA A 11 22.78 -62.18 56.39
C ALA A 11 23.01 -60.88 57.18
N LEU A 12 23.33 -59.79 56.48
CA LEU A 12 23.21 -58.44 57.02
C LEU A 12 22.46 -57.59 55.98
N ALA A 13 21.27 -57.15 56.36
CA ALA A 13 20.44 -56.23 55.58
C ALA A 13 21.16 -54.89 55.46
N LEU A 14 21.46 -54.46 54.24
CA LEU A 14 21.85 -53.09 53.93
C LEU A 14 20.79 -52.50 52.99
N ALA A 15 20.15 -51.43 53.46
CA ALA A 15 19.15 -50.67 52.75
C ALA A 15 19.71 -50.19 51.39
N ALA A 16 19.06 -50.61 50.30
CA ALA A 16 19.30 -50.04 48.99
C ALA A 16 18.68 -48.64 48.95
N SER A 17 19.53 -47.61 49.05
CA SER A 17 19.21 -46.27 48.63
C SER A 17 19.01 -46.27 47.11
N LEU A 18 17.76 -46.41 46.68
CA LEU A 18 17.34 -46.02 45.34
C LEU A 18 17.42 -44.50 45.25
N ALA A 19 18.60 -43.98 44.97
CA ALA A 19 18.74 -42.66 44.36
C ALA A 19 18.29 -42.79 42.91
N SER A 20 16.97 -42.71 42.70
CA SER A 20 16.39 -42.38 41.41
C SER A 20 16.82 -40.97 41.04
N GLY A 21 18.01 -40.85 40.46
CA GLY A 21 18.40 -39.70 39.67
C GLY A 21 17.50 -39.64 38.45
N ALA A 22 16.26 -39.16 38.64
CA ALA A 22 15.47 -38.62 37.57
C ALA A 22 16.25 -37.41 37.05
N SER A 23 17.07 -37.63 36.03
CA SER A 23 17.54 -36.56 35.18
C SER A 23 16.28 -35.96 34.57
N SER A 24 15.78 -34.88 35.15
CA SER A 24 14.82 -34.03 34.47
C SER A 24 15.51 -33.61 33.18
N ALA A 25 15.08 -34.17 32.05
CA ALA A 25 15.34 -33.55 30.77
C ALA A 25 14.67 -32.18 30.86
N GLN A 26 15.44 -31.16 31.24
CA GLN A 26 14.99 -29.79 31.24
C GLN A 26 14.78 -29.46 29.77
N THR A 27 13.53 -29.60 29.31
CA THR A 27 13.19 -29.36 27.91
C THR A 27 13.57 -27.92 27.61
N ARG A 28 14.63 -27.75 26.82
CA ARG A 28 15.20 -26.44 26.49
C ARG A 28 14.17 -25.72 25.64
N CYS A 29 13.75 -24.52 26.04
CA CYS A 29 12.88 -23.66 25.23
C CYS A 29 13.39 -23.62 23.78
N GLN A 30 12.54 -24.07 22.85
CA GLN A 30 12.83 -24.06 21.42
C GLN A 30 11.91 -23.06 20.74
N TYR A 31 12.51 -22.12 20.02
CA TYR A 31 11.78 -21.12 19.25
C TYR A 31 11.91 -21.43 17.77
N ALA A 32 10.97 -22.22 17.25
CA ALA A 32 11.06 -22.82 15.92
C ALA A 32 10.33 -21.95 14.89
N THR A 33 11.02 -21.60 13.80
CA THR A 33 10.37 -20.98 12.64
C THR A 33 9.44 -21.97 11.96
N ILE A 34 8.18 -21.60 11.77
CA ILE A 34 7.16 -22.43 11.12
C ILE A 34 6.76 -21.93 9.73
N ALA A 35 6.98 -20.64 9.45
CA ALA A 35 6.81 -20.07 8.13
C ALA A 35 7.71 -18.83 7.94
N ALA A 36 8.07 -18.56 6.70
CA ALA A 36 8.66 -17.30 6.29
C ALA A 36 7.93 -16.83 5.02
N LEU A 37 7.51 -15.57 5.00
CA LEU A 37 6.87 -14.97 3.84
C LEU A 37 7.83 -13.94 3.24
N PRO A 38 8.19 -14.06 1.95
CA PRO A 38 8.95 -13.02 1.30
C PRO A 38 8.09 -11.77 1.20
N LEU A 39 8.66 -10.62 1.56
CA LEU A 39 8.00 -9.33 1.42
C LEU A 39 8.46 -8.61 0.15
N SER A 40 7.59 -7.79 -0.40
CA SER A 40 7.85 -6.88 -1.51
C SER A 40 7.16 -5.55 -1.24
N TYR A 41 7.60 -4.51 -1.93
CA TYR A 41 6.91 -3.23 -1.94
C TYR A 41 6.20 -3.07 -3.28
N SER A 42 4.91 -2.80 -3.26
CA SER A 42 4.10 -2.67 -4.47
C SER A 42 3.28 -1.41 -4.43
N GLY A 43 3.00 -0.85 -5.60
CA GLY A 43 2.11 0.30 -5.75
C GLY A 43 2.70 1.66 -5.37
N PRO A 44 1.92 2.72 -5.57
CA PRO A 44 2.38 4.10 -5.43
C PRO A 44 2.75 4.45 -3.98
N GLY A 45 2.11 3.83 -2.99
CA GLY A 45 2.46 3.98 -1.58
C GLY A 45 3.66 3.14 -1.16
N LEU A 46 4.11 2.21 -2.01
CA LEU A 46 5.07 1.15 -1.68
C LEU A 46 4.54 0.31 -0.51
N GLU A 47 3.29 -0.13 -0.64
CA GLU A 47 2.61 -1.01 0.31
C GLU A 47 3.39 -2.31 0.50
N MET A 48 3.43 -2.81 1.74
CA MET A 48 4.10 -4.06 2.06
C MET A 48 3.24 -5.26 1.65
N THR A 49 3.68 -5.98 0.63
CA THR A 49 2.94 -7.09 0.04
C THR A 49 3.73 -8.40 0.08
N THR A 50 3.02 -9.50 -0.13
CA THR A 50 3.59 -10.81 -0.42
C THR A 50 2.81 -11.45 -1.57
N VAL A 51 3.29 -12.58 -2.08
CA VAL A 51 2.61 -13.31 -3.16
C VAL A 51 1.91 -14.53 -2.58
N GLY A 52 0.62 -14.65 -2.89
CA GLY A 52 -0.19 -15.84 -2.64
C GLY A 52 -0.84 -16.35 -3.92
N SER A 53 -1.87 -17.17 -3.77
CA SER A 53 -2.72 -17.55 -4.89
C SER A 53 -4.20 -17.57 -4.51
N ILE A 54 -5.05 -17.29 -5.50
CA ILE A 54 -6.51 -17.42 -5.42
C ILE A 54 -6.94 -18.31 -6.58
N ASN A 55 -7.56 -19.45 -6.28
CA ASN A 55 -7.94 -20.47 -7.26
C ASN A 55 -6.77 -20.90 -8.17
N GLY A 56 -5.57 -21.06 -7.59
CA GLY A 56 -4.36 -21.46 -8.30
C GLY A 56 -3.71 -20.37 -9.16
N LYS A 57 -4.28 -19.15 -9.22
CA LYS A 57 -3.69 -18.01 -9.93
C LYS A 57 -2.92 -17.12 -8.95
N PRO A 58 -1.73 -16.60 -9.33
CA PRO A 58 -0.97 -15.67 -8.50
C PRO A 58 -1.82 -14.47 -8.08
N ALA A 59 -1.66 -14.04 -6.83
CA ALA A 59 -2.36 -12.90 -6.25
C ALA A 59 -1.39 -12.10 -5.37
N VAL A 60 -1.43 -10.78 -5.48
CA VAL A 60 -0.66 -9.86 -4.63
C VAL A 60 -1.44 -9.64 -3.34
N MET A 61 -0.83 -9.91 -2.20
CA MET A 61 -1.48 -9.86 -0.89
C MET A 61 -0.87 -8.75 -0.04
N LEU A 62 -1.66 -7.75 0.36
CA LEU A 62 -1.25 -6.79 1.38
C LEU A 62 -1.04 -7.53 2.70
N VAL A 63 0.10 -7.31 3.34
CA VAL A 63 0.37 -7.83 4.68
C VAL A 63 -0.13 -6.80 5.69
N ASP A 64 -1.22 -7.12 6.37
CA ASP A 64 -1.97 -6.13 7.16
C ASP A 64 -2.26 -6.66 8.58
N THR A 65 -1.42 -6.32 9.54
CA THR A 65 -1.65 -6.66 10.96
C THR A 65 -2.76 -5.83 11.59
N GLY A 66 -3.24 -4.75 10.96
CA GLY A 66 -4.37 -3.93 11.41
C GLY A 66 -5.73 -4.50 10.96
N ALA A 67 -5.76 -5.23 9.86
CA ALA A 67 -6.96 -5.89 9.34
C ALA A 67 -7.49 -6.98 10.27
N VAL A 68 -8.77 -6.89 10.62
CA VAL A 68 -9.47 -7.86 11.50
C VAL A 68 -9.93 -9.14 10.78
N SER A 69 -9.77 -9.21 9.46
CA SER A 69 -10.15 -10.37 8.63
C SER A 69 -9.19 -10.60 7.46
N VAL A 70 -9.26 -11.78 6.86
CA VAL A 70 -8.69 -12.02 5.52
C VAL A 70 -9.75 -11.69 4.50
N MET A 71 -9.43 -10.83 3.54
CA MET A 71 -10.41 -10.23 2.64
C MET A 71 -9.83 -9.91 1.28
N LEU A 72 -10.63 -10.08 0.22
CA LEU A 72 -10.26 -9.61 -1.11
C LEU A 72 -10.61 -8.13 -1.29
N THR A 73 -9.89 -7.48 -2.19
CA THR A 73 -10.33 -6.21 -2.78
C THR A 73 -11.32 -6.49 -3.91
N GLU A 74 -12.21 -5.54 -4.18
CA GLU A 74 -13.12 -5.64 -5.32
C GLU A 74 -12.35 -5.80 -6.64
N HIS A 75 -11.27 -5.05 -6.82
CA HIS A 75 -10.33 -5.17 -7.92
C HIS A 75 -9.74 -6.58 -8.03
N GLY A 76 -9.27 -7.15 -6.92
CA GLY A 76 -8.75 -8.52 -6.87
C GLY A 76 -9.81 -9.54 -7.27
N ALA A 77 -11.02 -9.42 -6.73
CA ALA A 77 -12.11 -10.31 -7.10
C ALA A 77 -12.44 -10.24 -8.59
N ARG A 78 -12.47 -9.04 -9.18
CA ARG A 78 -12.69 -8.83 -10.63
C ARG A 78 -11.54 -9.40 -11.46
N ARG A 79 -10.29 -9.16 -11.09
CA ARG A 79 -9.09 -9.69 -11.75
C ARG A 79 -9.11 -11.22 -11.78
N HIS A 80 -9.55 -11.84 -10.68
CA HIS A 80 -9.70 -13.29 -10.56
C HIS A 80 -11.02 -13.84 -11.12
N LYS A 81 -11.89 -12.99 -11.69
CA LYS A 81 -13.19 -13.33 -12.28
C LYS A 81 -14.13 -14.03 -11.28
N LEU A 82 -14.14 -13.55 -10.04
CA LEU A 82 -14.97 -14.08 -8.96
C LEU A 82 -16.35 -13.40 -8.96
N ALA A 83 -17.39 -14.19 -8.69
CA ALA A 83 -18.73 -13.66 -8.50
C ALA A 83 -18.85 -12.97 -7.13
N LEU A 84 -19.43 -11.78 -7.12
CA LEU A 84 -19.67 -11.00 -5.90
C LEU A 84 -21.14 -11.10 -5.48
N THR A 85 -21.38 -11.38 -4.20
CA THR A 85 -22.70 -11.32 -3.57
C THR A 85 -22.73 -10.17 -2.57
N SER A 86 -23.65 -9.22 -2.74
CA SER A 86 -23.82 -8.13 -1.77
C SER A 86 -24.21 -8.68 -0.40
N THR A 87 -23.65 -8.09 0.65
CA THR A 87 -24.06 -8.41 2.03
C THR A 87 -25.02 -7.37 2.61
N SER A 88 -25.30 -6.30 1.88
CA SER A 88 -26.03 -5.10 2.37
C SER A 88 -25.41 -4.45 3.62
N ARG A 89 -24.16 -4.80 3.94
CA ARG A 89 -23.38 -4.20 5.03
C ARG A 89 -22.34 -3.25 4.45
N THR A 90 -21.96 -2.28 5.28
CA THR A 90 -20.80 -1.43 5.05
C THR A 90 -19.74 -1.69 6.13
N LEU A 91 -18.52 -1.27 5.84
CA LEU A 91 -17.40 -1.22 6.77
C LEU A 91 -16.92 0.22 6.86
N SER A 92 -16.67 0.69 8.09
CA SER A 92 -16.00 1.97 8.30
C SER A 92 -14.52 1.84 8.00
N ALA A 93 -14.03 2.65 7.06
CA ALA A 93 -12.63 2.71 6.68
C ALA A 93 -12.14 4.16 6.67
N VAL A 94 -10.82 4.35 6.59
CA VAL A 94 -10.26 5.67 6.32
C VAL A 94 -10.84 6.18 5.01
N GLY A 95 -11.54 7.32 5.09
CA GLY A 95 -12.21 7.96 3.97
C GLY A 95 -13.70 7.66 3.79
N GLY A 96 -14.31 6.94 4.74
CA GLY A 96 -15.76 6.73 4.83
C GLY A 96 -16.19 5.27 4.79
N GLU A 97 -17.51 5.06 4.68
CA GLU A 97 -18.12 3.74 4.60
C GLU A 97 -17.91 3.11 3.22
N VAL A 98 -17.52 1.84 3.20
CA VAL A 98 -17.35 1.04 1.98
C VAL A 98 -18.29 -0.16 1.97
N PRO A 99 -18.87 -0.54 0.82
CA PRO A 99 -19.73 -1.71 0.76
C PRO A 99 -18.93 -2.99 0.98
N VAL A 100 -19.54 -3.96 1.67
CA VAL A 100 -18.96 -5.28 1.89
C VAL A 100 -19.72 -6.30 1.04
N TYR A 101 -18.99 -7.08 0.26
CA TYR A 101 -19.48 -8.20 -0.49
C TYR A 101 -18.92 -9.51 0.08
N LYS A 102 -19.41 -10.62 -0.45
CA LYS A 102 -18.86 -11.95 -0.25
C LYS A 102 -18.61 -12.62 -1.58
N THR A 103 -17.63 -13.52 -1.58
CA THR A 103 -17.38 -14.44 -2.68
C THR A 103 -17.04 -15.81 -2.14
N VAL A 104 -17.03 -16.81 -3.02
CA VAL A 104 -16.57 -18.17 -2.73
C VAL A 104 -15.37 -18.45 -3.62
N VAL A 105 -14.30 -18.89 -2.98
CA VAL A 105 -13.06 -19.32 -3.63
C VAL A 105 -12.89 -20.81 -3.39
N ASN A 106 -12.30 -21.52 -4.35
CA ASN A 106 -11.99 -22.94 -4.26
C ASN A 106 -10.71 -23.18 -3.44
N GLU A 107 -9.75 -22.26 -3.54
CA GLU A 107 -8.51 -22.31 -2.78
C GLU A 107 -7.94 -20.90 -2.59
N VAL A 108 -7.38 -20.62 -1.42
CA VAL A 108 -6.43 -19.53 -1.21
C VAL A 108 -5.17 -20.09 -0.57
N SER A 109 -4.02 -19.66 -1.08
CA SER A 109 -2.73 -20.01 -0.48
C SER A 109 -1.87 -18.79 -0.20
N ILE A 110 -1.15 -18.83 0.91
CA ILE A 110 -0.22 -17.81 1.38
C ILE A 110 1.01 -18.54 1.90
N GLY A 111 2.13 -18.47 1.18
CA GLY A 111 3.28 -19.33 1.45
C GLY A 111 2.91 -20.82 1.39
N ALA A 112 3.26 -21.58 2.45
CA ALA A 112 2.92 -22.99 2.55
C ALA A 112 1.49 -23.26 3.04
N SER A 113 0.81 -22.24 3.57
CA SER A 113 -0.55 -22.38 4.10
C SER A 113 -1.58 -22.39 2.98
N ARG A 114 -2.54 -23.31 3.04
CA ARG A 114 -3.65 -23.41 2.08
C ARG A 114 -4.97 -23.52 2.82
N ALA A 115 -5.95 -22.76 2.37
CA ALA A 115 -7.34 -22.93 2.70
C ALA A 115 -8.07 -23.45 1.46
N GLY A 116 -8.81 -24.55 1.60
CA GLY A 116 -9.67 -25.08 0.53
C GLY A 116 -10.90 -24.20 0.31
N LYS A 117 -11.98 -24.80 -0.20
CA LYS A 117 -13.19 -24.04 -0.56
C LYS A 117 -13.72 -23.24 0.63
N THR A 118 -13.74 -21.92 0.50
CA THR A 118 -14.11 -21.02 1.59
C THR A 118 -14.84 -19.78 1.08
N SER A 119 -15.64 -19.17 1.95
CA SER A 119 -16.26 -17.87 1.66
C SER A 119 -15.39 -16.77 2.24
N LEU A 120 -15.06 -15.78 1.41
CA LEU A 120 -14.28 -14.62 1.82
C LEU A 120 -15.10 -13.34 1.70
N GLN A 121 -14.81 -12.41 2.60
CA GLN A 121 -15.27 -11.03 2.46
C GLN A 121 -14.53 -10.37 1.30
N VAL A 122 -15.25 -9.52 0.57
CA VAL A 122 -14.67 -8.65 -0.44
C VAL A 122 -15.02 -7.22 -0.06
N ILE A 123 -14.01 -6.38 0.10
CA ILE A 123 -14.21 -4.97 0.38
C ILE A 123 -14.37 -4.22 -0.93
N GLY A 124 -15.47 -3.47 -1.02
CA GLY A 124 -15.72 -2.56 -2.13
C GLY A 124 -14.75 -1.39 -2.14
N GLU A 125 -14.49 -0.88 -3.33
CA GLU A 125 -13.53 0.20 -3.53
C GLU A 125 -14.26 1.40 -4.12
N MET A 126 -14.27 2.51 -3.38
CA MET A 126 -14.97 3.74 -3.79
C MET A 126 -14.01 4.79 -4.36
N GLY A 127 -12.74 4.44 -4.52
CA GLY A 127 -11.64 5.25 -5.08
C GLY A 127 -10.83 4.47 -6.11
N ASP A 128 -9.54 4.76 -6.24
CA ASP A 128 -8.67 4.07 -7.18
C ASP A 128 -8.50 2.59 -6.80
N PRO A 129 -8.39 1.68 -7.78
CA PRO A 129 -8.25 0.26 -7.50
C PRO A 129 -6.99 -0.03 -6.67
N SER A 130 -7.12 -0.88 -5.65
CA SER A 130 -5.96 -1.32 -4.87
C SER A 130 -4.94 -2.01 -5.76
N VAL A 131 -3.66 -1.83 -5.45
CA VAL A 131 -2.57 -2.51 -6.17
C VAL A 131 -2.48 -4.00 -5.84
N TYR A 132 -3.14 -4.42 -4.77
CA TYR A 132 -3.20 -5.78 -4.26
C TYR A 132 -4.60 -6.42 -4.44
N ASP A 133 -4.62 -7.74 -4.54
CA ASP A 133 -5.82 -8.55 -4.76
C ASP A 133 -6.54 -8.90 -3.45
N ALA A 134 -5.80 -8.97 -2.34
CA ALA A 134 -6.35 -9.26 -1.02
C ALA A 134 -5.49 -8.66 0.08
N ALA A 135 -6.04 -8.56 1.30
CA ALA A 135 -5.32 -8.28 2.53
C ALA A 135 -5.30 -9.53 3.42
N ILE A 136 -4.11 -9.91 3.89
CA ILE A 136 -3.93 -11.00 4.85
C ILE A 136 -3.93 -10.41 6.26
N GLY A 137 -5.08 -10.50 6.92
CA GLY A 137 -5.29 -9.87 8.23
C GLY A 137 -4.71 -10.63 9.42
N ALA A 138 -4.93 -10.04 10.60
CA ALA A 138 -4.60 -10.58 11.91
C ALA A 138 -5.00 -12.06 12.12
N PRO A 139 -6.17 -12.57 11.67
CA PRO A 139 -6.51 -13.98 11.84
C PRO A 139 -5.51 -14.96 11.21
N PHE A 140 -4.83 -14.55 10.14
CA PHE A 140 -3.77 -15.34 9.52
C PHE A 140 -2.39 -14.99 10.09
N LEU A 141 -2.08 -13.70 10.21
CA LEU A 141 -0.74 -13.24 10.59
C LEU A 141 -0.40 -13.51 12.06
N LEU A 142 -1.39 -13.46 12.94
CA LEU A 142 -1.21 -13.46 14.40
C LEU A 142 -1.70 -14.76 15.06
N GLN A 143 -1.89 -15.82 14.27
CA GLN A 143 -2.15 -17.17 14.76
C GLN A 143 -0.92 -17.84 15.40
N ALA A 144 0.26 -17.22 15.24
CA ALA A 144 1.54 -17.64 15.76
C ALA A 144 2.36 -16.40 16.14
N ASP A 145 3.49 -16.58 16.80
CA ASP A 145 4.39 -15.47 17.06
C ASP A 145 4.92 -14.91 15.73
N LEU A 146 4.90 -13.58 15.56
CA LEU A 146 5.19 -12.92 14.28
C LEU A 146 6.38 -11.98 14.41
N GLU A 147 7.45 -12.27 13.66
CA GLU A 147 8.60 -11.40 13.52
C GLU A 147 8.50 -10.58 12.23
N LEU A 148 8.69 -9.27 12.35
CA LEU A 148 8.74 -8.29 11.26
C LEU A 148 10.13 -7.66 11.24
N PHE A 149 10.82 -7.79 10.10
CA PHE A 149 12.10 -7.13 9.85
C PHE A 149 12.12 -6.52 8.46
N LEU A 150 11.45 -5.37 8.33
CA LEU A 150 11.18 -4.72 7.05
C LEU A 150 12.45 -4.24 6.35
N ALA A 151 13.47 -3.82 7.09
CA ALA A 151 14.77 -3.43 6.51
C ALA A 151 15.39 -4.55 5.66
N ASN A 152 15.08 -5.82 5.95
CA ASN A 152 15.50 -6.99 5.19
C ASN A 152 14.36 -7.67 4.42
N LYS A 153 13.16 -7.08 4.38
CA LYS A 153 11.94 -7.65 3.76
C LYS A 153 11.59 -9.04 4.28
N GLU A 154 11.80 -9.26 5.58
CA GLU A 154 11.51 -10.55 6.21
C GLU A 154 10.26 -10.48 7.09
N LEU A 155 9.37 -11.46 6.90
CA LEU A 155 8.32 -11.80 7.83
C LEU A 155 8.46 -13.28 8.18
N ARG A 156 8.57 -13.58 9.47
CA ARG A 156 8.73 -14.95 9.96
C ARG A 156 7.70 -15.26 11.04
N MET A 157 7.16 -16.46 10.99
CA MET A 157 6.22 -16.96 11.99
C MET A 157 6.91 -18.03 12.81
N PHE A 158 6.70 -18.01 14.13
CA PHE A 158 7.36 -18.89 15.07
C PHE A 158 6.37 -19.62 15.97
N ARG A 159 6.81 -20.77 16.47
CA ARG A 159 6.18 -21.49 17.57
C ARG A 159 7.18 -21.62 18.70
N ALA A 160 6.79 -21.14 19.88
CA ALA A 160 7.49 -21.41 21.13
C ALA A 160 7.10 -22.81 21.63
N LEU A 161 8.09 -23.69 21.78
CA LEU A 161 7.95 -25.05 22.31
C LEU A 161 8.71 -25.12 23.64
N ASP A 162 8.02 -25.55 24.69
CA ASP A 162 8.59 -25.70 26.04
C ASP A 162 9.25 -24.41 26.58
N CYS A 163 8.75 -23.26 26.16
CA CYS A 163 9.19 -21.96 26.66
C CYS A 163 8.29 -21.50 27.80
N SER A 164 8.89 -21.09 28.90
CA SER A 164 8.16 -20.43 29.98
C SER A 164 7.63 -19.06 29.52
N SER A 165 6.62 -18.55 30.23
CA SER A 165 6.01 -17.25 29.90
C SER A 165 6.96 -16.06 30.12
N ASP A 166 8.01 -16.23 30.92
CA ASP A 166 9.09 -15.27 31.18
C ASP A 166 10.31 -15.45 30.28
N ALA A 167 10.37 -16.54 29.50
CA ALA A 167 11.48 -16.77 28.57
C ALA A 167 11.66 -15.58 27.61
N PHE A 168 12.90 -15.12 27.43
CA PHE A 168 13.22 -14.03 26.52
C PHE A 168 13.35 -14.56 25.09
N LEU A 169 12.48 -14.11 24.18
CA LEU A 169 12.38 -14.67 22.82
C LEU A 169 13.08 -13.84 21.73
N ALA A 170 13.58 -12.63 22.04
CA ALA A 170 14.31 -11.82 21.07
C ALA A 170 15.74 -12.33 20.86
N TYR A 171 15.86 -13.49 20.21
CA TYR A 171 17.11 -14.23 20.00
C TYR A 171 18.19 -13.44 19.23
N TRP A 172 17.81 -12.36 18.53
CA TRP A 172 18.73 -11.52 17.76
C TRP A 172 19.36 -10.38 18.60
N ASN A 173 18.75 -10.00 19.72
CA ASN A 173 19.23 -8.90 20.55
C ASN A 173 18.86 -9.14 22.03
N PRO A 174 19.83 -9.46 22.90
CA PRO A 174 19.58 -9.68 24.33
C PRO A 174 19.12 -8.43 25.08
N SER A 175 19.23 -7.25 24.48
CA SER A 175 18.80 -5.96 25.02
C SER A 175 17.55 -5.40 24.33
N ALA A 176 16.80 -6.23 23.60
CA ALA A 176 15.55 -5.78 22.99
C ALA A 176 14.57 -5.24 24.05
N SER A 177 13.94 -4.11 23.75
CA SER A 177 12.87 -3.53 24.56
C SER A 177 11.69 -4.49 24.61
N VAL A 178 11.13 -4.74 25.79
CA VAL A 178 10.00 -5.65 26.02
C VAL A 178 8.80 -4.83 26.48
N VAL A 179 7.71 -4.90 25.71
CA VAL A 179 6.46 -4.19 26.01
C VAL A 179 5.33 -5.21 26.14
N PRO A 180 4.66 -5.31 27.30
CA PRO A 180 3.49 -6.17 27.43
C PRO A 180 2.34 -5.62 26.59
N PHE A 181 1.56 -6.50 25.98
CA PHE A 181 0.34 -6.13 25.28
C PHE A 181 -0.88 -6.88 25.84
N HIS A 182 -2.05 -6.38 25.49
CA HIS A 182 -3.33 -7.01 25.77
C HIS A 182 -4.15 -7.11 24.48
N TRP A 183 -5.16 -7.97 24.47
CA TRP A 183 -6.13 -8.02 23.39
C TRP A 183 -7.10 -6.85 23.51
N GLY A 184 -7.61 -6.36 22.39
CA GLY A 184 -8.74 -5.43 22.40
C GLY A 184 -9.98 -6.05 23.07
N PHE A 185 -10.89 -5.19 23.53
CA PHE A 185 -12.18 -5.62 24.11
C PHE A 185 -13.18 -6.13 23.05
N ASP A 186 -12.81 -6.08 21.79
CA ASP A 186 -13.59 -6.43 20.59
C ASP A 186 -13.42 -7.90 20.15
N GLY A 187 -12.56 -8.66 20.83
CA GLY A 187 -12.32 -10.09 20.53
C GLY A 187 -11.42 -10.34 19.32
N HIS A 188 -10.79 -9.29 18.76
CA HIS A 188 -9.84 -9.42 17.67
C HIS A 188 -8.43 -9.79 18.15
N LEU A 189 -7.65 -10.45 17.30
CA LEU A 189 -6.27 -10.86 17.59
C LEU A 189 -5.26 -9.70 17.50
N ASN A 190 -5.72 -8.47 17.34
CA ASN A 190 -4.86 -7.30 17.19
C ASN A 190 -4.32 -6.85 18.56
N PRO A 191 -2.98 -6.88 18.78
CA PRO A 191 -2.38 -6.51 20.06
C PRO A 191 -2.46 -5.01 20.32
N ARG A 192 -2.87 -4.65 21.54
CA ARG A 192 -2.84 -3.27 22.04
C ARG A 192 -1.79 -3.13 23.13
N PHE A 193 -0.96 -2.11 23.04
CA PHE A 193 0.08 -1.80 24.04
C PHE A 193 0.15 -0.30 24.32
N THR A 194 0.77 0.08 25.42
CA THR A 194 0.86 1.48 25.82
C THR A 194 2.10 2.13 25.20
N VAL A 195 1.89 3.30 24.62
CA VAL A 195 2.94 4.26 24.26
C VAL A 195 2.75 5.55 25.05
N GLN A 196 3.80 6.36 25.17
CA GLN A 196 3.70 7.70 25.74
C GLN A 196 3.98 8.75 24.68
N ILE A 197 3.11 9.75 24.58
CA ILE A 197 3.30 10.93 23.74
C ILE A 197 3.35 12.13 24.66
N ASN A 198 4.47 12.86 24.66
CA ASN A 198 4.73 13.96 25.59
C ASN A 198 4.50 13.57 27.07
N GLY A 199 4.86 12.34 27.44
CA GLY A 199 4.69 11.79 28.79
C GLY A 199 3.25 11.37 29.15
N LYS A 200 2.32 11.36 28.19
CA LYS A 200 0.92 10.92 28.40
C LYS A 200 0.65 9.60 27.68
N ASN A 201 -0.05 8.70 28.35
CA ASN A 201 -0.36 7.37 27.81
C ASN A 201 -1.39 7.43 26.67
N ALA A 202 -1.14 6.62 25.65
CA ALA A 202 -2.09 6.28 24.59
C ALA A 202 -1.98 4.78 24.25
N SER A 203 -3.09 4.18 23.82
CA SER A 203 -3.13 2.82 23.31
C SER A 203 -2.66 2.78 21.85
N ALA A 204 -1.62 2.01 21.58
CA ALA A 204 -1.08 1.80 20.25
C ALA A 204 -1.30 0.37 19.74
N MET A 205 -1.22 0.23 18.42
CA MET A 205 -1.24 -1.03 17.69
C MET A 205 -0.22 -0.99 16.55
N ILE A 206 0.31 -2.14 16.17
CA ILE A 206 1.12 -2.31 14.96
C ILE A 206 0.20 -2.57 13.78
N ASP A 207 0.32 -1.76 12.74
CA ASP A 207 -0.46 -1.88 11.51
C ASP A 207 0.47 -1.82 10.29
N THR A 208 0.81 -2.98 9.76
CA THR A 208 1.62 -3.07 8.55
C THR A 208 0.88 -2.64 7.28
N GLY A 209 -0.45 -2.49 7.33
CA GLY A 209 -1.26 -1.93 6.25
C GLY A 209 -1.19 -0.39 6.18
N ALA A 210 -0.72 0.28 7.24
CA ALA A 210 -0.54 1.72 7.27
C ALA A 210 0.87 2.13 6.83
N ASN A 211 0.98 2.94 5.77
CA ASN A 211 2.28 3.45 5.30
C ASN A 211 2.93 4.47 6.24
N LEU A 212 2.11 5.19 7.01
CA LEU A 212 2.53 6.24 7.93
C LEU A 212 1.95 6.01 9.32
N THR A 213 2.75 6.29 10.34
CA THR A 213 2.33 6.28 11.73
C THR A 213 1.40 7.45 12.01
N SER A 214 0.30 7.17 12.73
CA SER A 214 -0.73 8.16 12.98
C SER A 214 -1.37 8.10 14.37
N ILE A 215 -1.95 9.21 14.79
CA ILE A 215 -2.78 9.37 15.98
C ILE A 215 -4.15 9.93 15.56
N SER A 216 -5.23 9.44 16.18
CA SER A 216 -6.56 10.00 15.90
C SER A 216 -6.68 11.45 16.37
N LEU A 217 -7.45 12.28 15.66
CA LEU A 217 -7.68 13.67 16.05
C LEU A 217 -8.30 13.80 17.46
N SER A 218 -9.20 12.88 17.83
CA SER A 218 -9.81 12.79 19.17
C SER A 218 -8.74 12.60 20.24
N THR A 219 -7.80 11.67 20.02
CA THR A 219 -6.69 11.39 20.92
C THR A 219 -5.71 12.56 20.97
N ALA A 220 -5.32 13.13 19.83
CA ALA A 220 -4.42 14.28 19.79
C ALA A 220 -4.98 15.43 20.65
N LYS A 221 -6.28 15.75 20.50
CA LYS A 221 -6.98 16.75 21.32
C LYS A 221 -6.98 16.38 22.81
N ARG A 222 -7.27 15.12 23.16
CA ARG A 222 -7.22 14.60 24.54
C ARG A 222 -5.83 14.76 25.17
N LEU A 223 -4.78 14.60 24.38
CA LEU A 223 -3.40 14.78 24.81
C LEU A 223 -2.95 16.26 24.87
N GLY A 224 -3.81 17.20 24.47
CA GLY A 224 -3.54 18.64 24.47
C GLY A 224 -2.84 19.13 23.20
N ILE A 225 -2.81 18.33 22.13
CA ILE A 225 -2.36 18.75 20.81
C ILE A 225 -3.56 19.27 20.02
N HIS A 226 -3.51 20.54 19.62
CA HIS A 226 -4.57 21.20 18.86
C HIS A 226 -4.03 21.63 17.48
N PRO A 227 -4.36 20.89 16.41
CA PRO A 227 -3.90 21.21 15.05
C PRO A 227 -4.27 22.61 14.57
N ASP A 228 -5.43 23.10 15.01
CA ASP A 228 -5.95 24.43 14.63
C ASP A 228 -5.23 25.60 15.33
N LYS A 229 -4.39 25.32 16.34
CA LYS A 229 -3.74 26.35 17.19
C LYS A 229 -2.21 26.31 17.14
N ALA A 230 -1.63 25.21 16.69
CA ALA A 230 -0.20 25.06 16.49
C ALA A 230 0.13 25.20 14.99
N ARG A 231 1.34 25.64 14.64
CA ARG A 231 1.85 25.54 13.26
C ARG A 231 2.01 24.05 12.92
N ILE A 232 0.91 23.41 12.52
CA ILE A 232 0.89 22.02 12.07
C ILE A 232 0.70 22.08 10.56
N ASP A 233 1.70 21.59 9.81
CA ASP A 233 1.60 21.56 8.36
C ASP A 233 0.51 20.56 7.96
N ARG A 234 -0.48 21.01 7.17
CA ARG A 234 -1.37 20.10 6.46
C ARG A 234 -0.51 19.36 5.44
N ILE A 235 -0.53 18.03 5.51
CA ILE A 235 0.21 17.17 4.59
C ILE A 235 -0.77 16.50 3.64
N GLU A 236 -0.25 15.67 2.72
CA GLU A 236 -1.10 14.90 1.84
C GLU A 236 -2.12 14.10 2.66
N ASP A 237 -3.40 14.28 2.33
CA ASP A 237 -4.52 13.68 3.05
C ASP A 237 -4.41 12.15 3.02
N ALA A 238 -4.94 11.49 4.05
CA ALA A 238 -4.91 10.05 4.16
C ALA A 238 -5.90 9.38 3.21
N ARG A 239 -5.38 8.50 2.36
CA ARG A 239 -6.20 7.61 1.54
C ARG A 239 -6.33 6.27 2.24
N GLY A 240 -7.53 5.71 2.17
CA GLY A 240 -7.87 4.35 2.55
C GLY A 240 -8.89 3.80 1.57
N TRP A 241 -9.69 2.83 1.99
CA TRP A 241 -10.70 2.22 1.11
C TRP A 241 -11.91 3.11 0.82
N GLY A 242 -12.14 4.15 1.63
CA GLY A 242 -13.26 5.07 1.46
C GLY A 242 -13.07 6.08 0.33
N LYS A 243 -14.18 6.74 -0.04
CA LYS A 243 -14.24 7.67 -1.19
C LYS A 243 -13.50 8.97 -0.97
N ALA A 244 -13.57 9.53 0.24
CA ALA A 244 -13.02 10.85 0.54
C ALA A 244 -11.64 10.69 1.19
N PRO A 245 -10.62 11.48 0.81
CA PRO A 245 -9.39 11.47 1.57
C PRO A 245 -9.65 12.06 2.98
N ALA A 246 -9.07 11.47 4.03
CA ALA A 246 -9.20 11.97 5.39
C ALA A 246 -8.12 13.02 5.66
N ALA A 247 -8.51 14.19 6.16
CA ALA A 247 -7.58 15.27 6.42
C ALA A 247 -6.43 14.80 7.33
N ARG A 248 -5.21 15.12 6.92
CA ARG A 248 -3.99 14.70 7.62
C ARG A 248 -3.09 15.90 7.89
N TRP A 249 -2.60 15.97 9.13
CA TRP A 249 -1.62 16.97 9.54
C TRP A 249 -0.38 16.28 10.10
N ARG A 250 0.76 16.96 10.08
CA ARG A 250 1.99 16.45 10.72
C ARG A 250 2.31 17.26 11.97
N GLY A 251 2.09 16.66 13.14
CA GLY A 251 2.49 17.26 14.41
C GLY A 251 3.94 16.94 14.74
N ALA A 252 4.69 17.93 15.24
CA ALA A 252 5.97 17.68 15.90
C ALA A 252 5.72 17.39 17.38
N PHE A 253 5.73 16.12 17.76
CA PHE A 253 5.56 15.70 19.15
C PHE A 253 6.92 15.72 19.84
N LYS A 254 7.01 16.37 21.02
CA LYS A 254 8.28 16.54 21.75
C LYS A 254 8.92 15.19 22.03
N THR A 255 8.13 14.24 22.53
CA THR A 255 8.58 12.87 22.77
C THR A 255 7.53 11.85 22.36
N PHE A 256 8.00 10.73 21.80
CA PHE A 256 7.27 9.49 21.65
C PHE A 256 8.06 8.38 22.34
N GLN A 257 7.41 7.55 23.16
CA GLN A 257 8.07 6.47 23.88
C GLN A 257 7.31 5.16 23.75
N VAL A 258 8.04 4.07 23.48
CA VAL A 258 7.52 2.69 23.47
C VAL A 258 8.50 1.77 24.20
N GLY A 259 8.10 1.29 25.38
CA GLY A 259 9.01 0.58 26.28
C GLY A 259 10.23 1.46 26.64
N GLN A 260 11.43 0.96 26.37
CA GLN A 260 12.68 1.69 26.60
C GLN A 260 13.07 2.63 25.45
N GLU A 261 12.39 2.56 24.31
CA GLU A 261 12.68 3.38 23.14
C GLU A 261 12.08 4.77 23.31
N LEU A 262 12.93 5.81 23.30
CA LEU A 262 12.53 7.21 23.37
C LEU A 262 12.93 7.93 22.08
N ILE A 263 11.95 8.50 21.38
CA ILE A 263 12.14 9.27 20.16
C ILE A 263 11.79 10.73 20.46
N GLU A 264 12.75 11.62 20.23
CA GLU A 264 12.55 13.06 20.36
C GLU A 264 12.07 13.66 19.04
N ASN A 265 11.26 14.72 19.13
CA ASN A 265 10.75 15.48 17.97
C ASN A 265 10.07 14.58 16.92
N ALA A 266 9.24 13.64 17.37
CA ALA A 266 8.56 12.65 16.53
C ALA A 266 7.53 13.33 15.60
N PRO A 267 7.70 13.28 14.26
CA PRO A 267 6.79 13.87 13.29
C PRO A 267 5.62 12.92 12.96
N ILE A 268 4.71 12.71 13.92
CA ILE A 268 3.59 11.77 13.77
C ILE A 268 2.42 12.43 13.03
N GLY A 269 1.76 11.68 12.15
CA GLY A 269 0.56 12.14 11.46
C GLY A 269 -0.65 12.22 12.40
N ILE A 270 -1.45 13.27 12.32
CA ILE A 270 -2.77 13.35 12.95
C ILE A 270 -3.78 13.11 11.84
N ILE A 271 -4.67 12.13 12.03
CA ILE A 271 -5.73 11.80 11.05
C ILE A 271 -7.08 12.09 11.68
N ASP A 272 -7.96 12.79 10.94
CA ASP A 272 -9.36 12.99 11.32
C ASP A 272 -10.20 11.74 11.03
N HIS A 273 -9.88 10.66 11.72
CA HIS A 273 -10.60 9.40 11.70
C HIS A 273 -10.38 8.69 13.02
N ASP A 274 -11.46 8.20 13.62
CA ASP A 274 -11.39 7.34 14.80
C ASP A 274 -11.94 5.97 14.40
N SER A 275 -11.03 5.01 14.22
CA SER A 275 -11.41 3.63 13.86
C SER A 275 -11.90 2.83 15.06
N GLY A 276 -11.73 3.33 16.29
CA GLY A 276 -11.97 2.59 17.53
C GLY A 276 -11.00 1.41 17.77
N MET A 277 -10.14 1.06 16.81
CA MET A 277 -9.21 -0.07 16.89
C MET A 277 -7.95 0.25 17.69
N ALA A 278 -7.42 1.47 17.58
CA ALA A 278 -6.33 1.96 18.41
C ALA A 278 -6.31 3.50 18.39
N GLU A 279 -5.77 4.10 19.44
CA GLU A 279 -5.59 5.56 19.49
C GLU A 279 -4.40 6.00 18.65
N VAL A 280 -3.37 5.15 18.59
CA VAL A 280 -2.14 5.32 17.80
C VAL A 280 -1.92 4.09 16.92
N ILE A 281 -1.63 4.32 15.65
CA ILE A 281 -1.25 3.28 14.69
C ILE A 281 0.23 3.45 14.38
N LEU A 282 1.06 2.43 14.67
CA LEU A 282 2.44 2.37 14.24
C LEU A 282 2.52 1.69 12.87
N GLY A 283 2.79 2.50 11.85
CA GLY A 283 2.84 2.10 10.45
C GLY A 283 4.20 1.60 10.00
N THR A 284 4.33 1.32 8.71
CA THR A 284 5.57 0.80 8.12
C THR A 284 6.73 1.80 8.18
N ASP A 285 6.50 3.10 8.30
CA ASP A 285 7.54 4.10 8.56
C ASP A 285 8.27 3.85 9.89
N PHE A 286 7.54 3.53 10.95
CA PHE A 286 8.11 3.07 12.21
C PHE A 286 8.74 1.70 12.06
N LEU A 287 8.02 0.73 11.48
CA LEU A 287 8.49 -0.65 11.42
C LEU A 287 9.72 -0.85 10.52
N ARG A 288 10.04 0.07 9.60
CA ARG A 288 11.31 0.03 8.84
C ARG A 288 12.53 0.31 9.71
N ALA A 289 12.38 1.10 10.79
CA ALA A 289 13.46 1.45 11.69
C ALA A 289 13.68 0.44 12.84
N TYR A 290 12.81 -0.57 12.95
CA TYR A 290 12.83 -1.54 14.04
C TYR A 290 12.74 -2.98 13.52
N ARG A 291 13.40 -3.89 14.23
CA ARG A 291 13.07 -5.32 14.18
C ARG A 291 12.10 -5.61 15.32
N VAL A 292 10.96 -6.21 14.96
CA VAL A 292 9.83 -6.36 15.87
C VAL A 292 9.42 -7.82 15.97
N LEU A 293 9.13 -8.29 17.18
CA LEU A 293 8.47 -9.58 17.41
C LEU A 293 7.21 -9.37 18.23
N LEU A 294 6.08 -9.76 17.66
CA LEU A 294 4.81 -9.94 18.33
C LEU A 294 4.74 -11.38 18.85
N SER A 295 5.15 -11.59 20.11
CA SER A 295 5.00 -12.90 20.76
C SER A 295 3.56 -13.05 21.27
N MET A 296 2.74 -13.67 20.42
CA MET A 296 1.34 -13.97 20.70
C MET A 296 1.21 -14.96 21.86
N SER A 297 2.14 -15.91 21.95
CA SER A 297 2.22 -16.90 23.02
C SER A 297 2.49 -16.30 24.40
N GLN A 298 3.27 -15.20 24.48
CA GLN A 298 3.63 -14.55 25.75
C GLN A 298 2.91 -13.23 26.03
N LYS A 299 2.17 -12.70 25.06
CA LYS A 299 1.59 -11.34 25.08
C LYS A 299 2.63 -10.23 25.25
N LYS A 300 3.76 -10.36 24.54
CA LYS A 300 4.87 -9.42 24.59
C LYS A 300 5.26 -8.97 23.18
N LEU A 301 5.55 -7.68 23.08
CA LEU A 301 6.17 -7.05 21.94
C LEU A 301 7.66 -6.87 22.26
N TYR A 302 8.53 -7.42 21.41
CA TYR A 302 9.98 -7.16 21.49
C TYR A 302 10.37 -6.21 20.37
N LEU A 303 11.15 -5.17 20.69
CA LEU A 303 11.62 -4.19 19.72
C LEU A 303 13.14 -4.02 19.80
N SER A 304 13.78 -3.86 18.66
CA SER A 304 15.18 -3.43 18.56
C SER A 304 15.30 -2.40 17.45
N TYR A 305 15.84 -1.22 17.76
CA TYR A 305 16.18 -0.24 16.74
C TYR A 305 17.29 -0.80 15.83
N VAL A 306 17.07 -0.72 14.52
CA VAL A 306 18.00 -1.25 13.50
C VAL A 306 18.59 -0.15 12.60
N GLY A 307 18.20 1.10 12.80
CA GLY A 307 18.66 2.25 12.01
C GLY A 307 17.57 2.87 11.14
N GLY A 308 17.83 4.07 10.61
CA GLY A 308 16.86 4.84 9.82
C GLY A 308 15.97 5.75 10.68
N LEU A 309 15.12 6.54 10.05
CA LEU A 309 14.19 7.44 10.75
C LEU A 309 12.91 6.68 11.11
N PRO A 310 12.52 6.59 12.39
CA PRO A 310 11.29 5.91 12.80
C PRO A 310 9.98 6.53 12.31
N PHE A 311 10.01 7.74 11.78
CA PHE A 311 8.80 8.42 11.31
C PHE A 311 9.14 9.20 10.05
N SER A 312 8.35 8.97 9.00
CA SER A 312 8.60 9.61 7.72
C SER A 312 8.26 11.11 7.80
N THR A 313 9.24 11.95 7.49
CA THR A 313 9.03 13.40 7.40
C THR A 313 8.45 13.80 6.05
N GLY A 314 8.49 12.93 5.03
CA GLY A 314 8.17 13.30 3.63
C GLY A 314 8.98 14.49 3.09
N GLN A 315 10.00 14.96 3.82
CA GLN A 315 10.85 16.09 3.44
C GLN A 315 12.07 15.65 2.64
N MET A 316 12.32 14.34 2.56
CA MET A 316 13.39 13.73 1.78
C MET A 316 12.92 12.41 1.18
N VAL A 317 13.54 12.00 0.10
CA VAL A 317 13.43 10.61 -0.36
C VAL A 317 14.23 9.74 0.61
N GLU A 318 13.55 8.77 1.23
CA GLU A 318 14.20 7.85 2.18
C GLU A 318 15.13 6.88 1.43
N PRO A 319 16.34 6.57 1.92
CA PRO A 319 17.33 5.76 1.19
C PRO A 319 16.85 4.38 0.74
N TRP A 320 15.90 3.77 1.47
CA TRP A 320 15.35 2.47 1.06
C TRP A 320 14.51 2.58 -0.22
N ILE A 321 13.90 3.74 -0.52
CA ILE A 321 13.17 3.96 -1.78
C ILE A 321 14.15 3.95 -2.95
N GLU A 322 15.31 4.59 -2.78
CA GLU A 322 16.37 4.56 -3.77
C GLU A 322 16.93 3.15 -3.95
N ALA A 323 17.14 2.41 -2.85
CA ALA A 323 17.57 1.01 -2.89
C ALA A 323 16.55 0.11 -3.63
N GLU A 324 15.25 0.29 -3.39
CA GLU A 324 14.19 -0.40 -4.14
C GLU A 324 14.24 -0.06 -5.63
N ALA A 325 14.35 1.23 -5.97
CA ALA A 325 14.36 1.69 -7.35
C ALA A 325 15.59 1.16 -8.11
N GLN A 326 16.76 1.17 -7.47
CA GLN A 326 18.01 0.59 -8.00
C GLN A 326 17.92 -0.94 -8.09
N GLY A 327 17.24 -1.58 -7.15
CA GLY A 327 16.95 -3.02 -7.14
C GLY A 327 15.94 -3.48 -8.19
N GLY A 328 15.43 -2.57 -9.04
CA GLY A 328 14.52 -2.90 -10.14
C GLY A 328 13.04 -2.84 -9.77
N ASN A 329 12.69 -2.38 -8.56
CA ASN A 329 11.29 -2.18 -8.19
C ASN A 329 10.70 -1.02 -8.99
N THR A 330 9.82 -1.35 -9.93
CA THR A 330 9.30 -0.37 -10.89
C THR A 330 8.38 0.69 -10.25
N ASP A 331 7.73 0.36 -9.14
CA ASP A 331 6.90 1.31 -8.40
C ASP A 331 7.78 2.29 -7.61
N ALA A 332 8.90 1.81 -7.07
CA ALA A 332 9.89 2.68 -6.44
C ALA A 332 10.59 3.59 -7.45
N GLN A 333 10.89 3.09 -8.66
CA GLN A 333 11.40 3.90 -9.77
C GLN A 333 10.40 5.00 -10.15
N MET A 334 9.10 4.68 -10.24
CA MET A 334 8.04 5.65 -10.45
C MET A 334 7.97 6.71 -9.34
N ARG A 335 8.06 6.30 -8.08
CA ARG A 335 8.05 7.21 -6.93
C ARG A 335 9.26 8.14 -6.96
N LEU A 336 10.44 7.62 -7.27
CA LEU A 336 11.68 8.38 -7.38
C LEU A 336 11.63 9.36 -8.57
N ALA A 337 11.10 8.93 -9.72
CA ALA A 337 10.88 9.81 -10.87
C ALA A 337 9.98 10.99 -10.54
N ARG A 338 8.85 10.74 -9.85
CA ARG A 338 7.93 11.79 -9.37
C ARG A 338 8.63 12.73 -8.39
N ALA A 339 9.47 12.21 -7.48
CA ALA A 339 10.23 13.03 -6.53
C ALA A 339 11.17 14.01 -7.24
N TYR A 340 11.95 13.53 -8.23
CA TYR A 340 12.83 14.38 -9.03
C TYR A 340 12.08 15.39 -9.89
N GLY A 341 10.97 15.00 -10.52
CA GLY A 341 10.19 15.93 -11.37
C GLY A 341 9.50 17.03 -10.56
N ALA A 342 9.04 16.70 -9.35
CA ALA A 342 8.40 17.67 -8.46
C ALA A 342 9.39 18.46 -7.59
N GLY A 343 10.64 18.00 -7.44
CA GLY A 343 11.58 18.54 -6.47
C GLY A 343 11.15 18.29 -5.02
N VAL A 344 10.45 17.18 -4.76
CA VAL A 344 9.96 16.82 -3.41
C VAL A 344 10.98 15.90 -2.76
N GLY A 345 11.66 16.43 -1.75
CA GLY A 345 12.67 15.69 -0.98
C GLY A 345 13.98 15.40 -1.70
N VAL A 346 14.10 15.84 -2.95
CA VAL A 346 15.32 15.91 -3.76
C VAL A 346 15.28 17.20 -4.57
N ALA A 347 16.43 17.67 -5.06
CA ALA A 347 16.45 18.80 -5.98
C ALA A 347 15.67 18.45 -7.26
N LYS A 348 14.90 19.42 -7.78
CA LYS A 348 14.16 19.22 -9.02
C LYS A 348 15.14 18.94 -10.17
N ASP A 349 14.96 17.81 -10.84
CA ASP A 349 15.77 17.37 -11.97
C ASP A 349 14.89 16.60 -12.96
N GLU A 350 14.46 17.28 -14.02
CA GLU A 350 13.62 16.68 -15.07
C GLU A 350 14.38 15.59 -15.86
N GLY A 351 15.70 15.70 -15.98
CA GLY A 351 16.52 14.69 -16.66
C GLY A 351 16.56 13.39 -15.87
N ALA A 352 16.81 13.48 -14.56
CA ALA A 352 16.76 12.34 -13.65
C ALA A 352 15.34 11.74 -13.58
N ALA A 353 14.30 12.57 -13.51
CA ALA A 353 12.92 12.13 -13.53
C ALA A 353 12.61 11.30 -14.79
N ASN A 354 12.93 11.83 -15.97
CA ASN A 354 12.71 11.15 -17.24
C ASN A 354 13.50 9.83 -17.35
N ALA A 355 14.74 9.79 -16.85
CA ALA A 355 15.53 8.58 -16.83
C ALA A 355 14.89 7.48 -15.96
N TRP A 356 14.35 7.84 -14.79
CA TRP A 356 13.64 6.89 -13.93
C TRP A 356 12.29 6.46 -14.50
N PHE A 357 11.52 7.37 -15.12
CA PHE A 357 10.29 7.01 -15.82
C PHE A 357 10.55 6.02 -16.96
N GLU A 358 11.60 6.24 -17.77
CA GLU A 358 11.95 5.30 -18.83
C GLU A 358 12.39 3.94 -18.28
N ARG A 359 13.17 3.89 -17.20
CA ARG A 359 13.52 2.62 -16.54
C ARG A 359 12.29 1.85 -16.08
N ALA A 360 11.35 2.53 -15.42
CA ALA A 360 10.10 1.92 -14.98
C ALA A 360 9.25 1.42 -16.16
N ALA A 361 9.17 2.21 -17.23
CA ALA A 361 8.42 1.84 -18.44
C ALA A 361 9.02 0.62 -19.14
N LEU A 362 10.35 0.58 -19.29
CA LEU A 362 11.07 -0.56 -19.87
C LEU A 362 10.94 -1.83 -19.02
N ALA A 363 10.84 -1.68 -17.69
CA ALA A 363 10.56 -2.77 -16.77
C ALA A 363 9.05 -3.14 -16.69
N GLY A 364 8.19 -2.47 -17.47
CA GLY A 364 6.79 -2.84 -17.63
C GLY A 364 5.82 -2.23 -16.62
N ASN A 365 6.19 -1.13 -15.96
CA ASN A 365 5.27 -0.38 -15.11
C ASN A 365 4.17 0.29 -15.95
N GLY A 366 2.91 0.03 -15.63
CA GLY A 366 1.77 0.52 -16.41
C GLY A 366 1.68 2.05 -16.48
N HIS A 367 1.83 2.74 -15.35
CA HIS A 367 1.76 4.20 -15.31
C HIS A 367 2.97 4.83 -16.03
N ALA A 368 4.17 4.27 -15.86
CA ALA A 368 5.35 4.72 -16.57
C ALA A 368 5.21 4.59 -18.08
N LEU A 369 4.67 3.45 -18.56
CA LEU A 369 4.37 3.22 -19.97
C LEU A 369 3.43 4.31 -20.51
N LEU A 370 2.38 4.65 -19.79
CA LEU A 370 1.44 5.68 -20.24
C LEU A 370 2.06 7.07 -20.29
N LEU A 371 2.79 7.47 -19.24
CA LEU A 371 3.47 8.76 -19.15
C LEU A 371 4.52 8.93 -20.25
N THR A 372 5.41 7.95 -20.39
CA THR A 372 6.48 7.98 -21.39
C THR A 372 5.94 7.80 -22.82
N GLY A 373 4.85 7.04 -23.00
CA GLY A 373 4.14 6.91 -24.26
C GLY A 373 3.54 8.23 -24.73
N ARG A 374 2.94 9.01 -23.81
CA ARG A 374 2.47 10.37 -24.10
C ARG A 374 3.63 11.31 -24.48
N ARG A 375 4.75 11.24 -23.75
CA ARG A 375 5.95 12.02 -24.07
C ARG A 375 6.49 11.71 -25.47
N LEU A 376 6.56 10.44 -25.85
CA LEU A 376 6.92 10.02 -27.21
C LEU A 376 5.95 10.58 -28.26
N ALA A 377 4.65 10.68 -27.96
CA ALA A 377 3.65 11.23 -28.88
C ALA A 377 3.89 12.73 -29.13
N THR A 378 4.25 13.49 -28.07
CA THR A 378 4.56 14.92 -28.16
C THR A 378 5.92 15.19 -28.80
N GLU A 379 6.87 14.26 -28.68
CA GLU A 379 8.20 14.34 -29.32
C GLU A 379 8.18 13.92 -30.80
N GLY A 380 7.01 13.66 -31.39
CA GLY A 380 6.88 13.29 -32.80
C GLY A 380 7.32 11.85 -33.09
N GLN A 381 7.23 10.95 -32.11
CA GLN A 381 7.54 9.52 -32.26
C GLN A 381 6.26 8.65 -32.20
N PRO A 382 5.29 8.82 -33.13
CA PRO A 382 3.94 8.28 -32.99
C PRO A 382 3.88 6.74 -32.98
N LYS A 383 4.75 6.05 -33.71
CA LYS A 383 4.80 4.58 -33.72
C LYS A 383 5.24 4.01 -32.37
N ALA A 384 6.31 4.57 -31.80
CA ALA A 384 6.80 4.17 -30.48
C ALA A 384 5.80 4.54 -29.37
N ALA A 385 5.19 5.72 -29.49
CA ALA A 385 4.12 6.17 -28.60
C ALA A 385 2.93 5.20 -28.61
N ALA A 386 2.41 4.83 -29.78
CA ALA A 386 1.27 3.93 -29.91
C ALA A 386 1.55 2.55 -29.30
N GLN A 387 2.73 1.97 -29.55
CA GLN A 387 3.14 0.70 -28.94
C GLN A 387 3.17 0.80 -27.40
N ARG A 388 3.75 1.88 -26.89
CA ARG A 388 3.96 2.06 -25.46
C ARG A 388 2.67 2.37 -24.71
N LEU A 389 1.82 3.25 -25.26
CA LEU A 389 0.49 3.56 -24.72
C LEU A 389 -0.41 2.32 -24.72
N ARG A 390 -0.35 1.51 -25.79
CA ARG A 390 -1.11 0.26 -25.85
C ARG A 390 -0.70 -0.71 -24.74
N ALA A 391 0.60 -0.94 -24.56
CA ALA A 391 1.11 -1.80 -23.50
C ALA A 391 0.72 -1.31 -22.09
N GLY A 392 0.66 0.01 -21.87
CA GLY A 392 0.17 0.60 -20.64
C GLY A 392 -1.33 0.36 -20.42
N LEU A 393 -2.15 0.57 -21.45
CA LEU A 393 -3.61 0.35 -21.40
C LEU A 393 -4.00 -1.12 -21.24
N ASP A 394 -3.19 -2.05 -21.75
CA ASP A 394 -3.41 -3.49 -21.50
C ASP A 394 -3.25 -3.85 -20.01
N LYS A 395 -2.44 -3.08 -19.26
CA LYS A 395 -2.25 -3.23 -17.79
C LYS A 395 -3.25 -2.41 -16.99
N LEU A 396 -3.59 -1.22 -17.48
CA LEU A 396 -4.47 -0.24 -16.82
C LEU A 396 -5.63 0.14 -17.74
N PRO A 397 -6.58 -0.79 -17.97
CA PRO A 397 -7.71 -0.53 -18.87
C PRO A 397 -8.63 0.55 -18.27
N GLY A 398 -9.29 1.32 -19.14
CA GLY A 398 -10.27 2.34 -18.74
C GLY A 398 -9.68 3.73 -18.48
N LEU A 399 -8.36 3.92 -18.55
CA LEU A 399 -7.74 5.24 -18.47
C LEU A 399 -7.99 6.03 -19.77
N ARG A 400 -9.03 6.87 -19.72
CA ARG A 400 -9.56 7.60 -20.87
C ARG A 400 -8.54 8.52 -21.54
N ASP A 401 -7.78 9.31 -20.76
CA ASP A 401 -6.73 10.20 -21.29
C ASP A 401 -5.69 9.40 -22.10
N ALA A 402 -5.20 8.29 -21.54
CA ALA A 402 -4.28 7.40 -22.23
C ALA A 402 -4.87 6.81 -23.53
N ALA A 403 -6.17 6.48 -23.55
CA ALA A 403 -6.85 6.02 -24.76
C ALA A 403 -6.94 7.11 -25.84
N LEU A 404 -7.18 8.37 -25.45
CA LEU A 404 -7.14 9.51 -26.38
C LEU A 404 -5.72 9.73 -26.93
N TRP A 405 -4.69 9.66 -26.09
CA TRP A 405 -3.30 9.74 -26.57
C TRP A 405 -2.92 8.57 -27.49
N LEU A 406 -3.39 7.35 -27.20
CA LEU A 406 -3.18 6.21 -28.09
C LEU A 406 -3.84 6.48 -29.44
N TYR A 407 -5.07 7.00 -29.44
CA TYR A 407 -5.76 7.40 -30.66
C TYR A 407 -4.92 8.43 -31.45
N ILE A 408 -4.43 9.48 -30.81
CA ILE A 408 -3.59 10.51 -31.45
C ILE A 408 -2.33 9.88 -32.06
N ALA A 409 -1.62 9.03 -31.30
CA ALA A 409 -0.43 8.35 -31.77
C ALA A 409 -0.72 7.45 -32.98
N ARG A 410 -1.86 6.73 -32.98
CA ARG A 410 -2.32 5.89 -34.11
C ARG A 410 -2.67 6.71 -35.34
N VAL A 411 -3.38 7.83 -35.19
CA VAL A 411 -3.70 8.72 -36.33
C VAL A 411 -2.40 9.24 -36.95
N ARG A 412 -1.46 9.74 -36.12
CA ARG A 412 -0.15 10.22 -36.57
C ARG A 412 0.74 9.12 -37.17
N SER A 413 0.52 7.85 -36.83
CA SER A 413 1.24 6.71 -37.43
C SER A 413 0.58 6.14 -38.69
N GLY A 414 -0.56 6.68 -39.13
CA GLY A 414 -1.31 6.20 -40.30
C GLY A 414 -2.31 5.07 -40.01
N GLU A 415 -2.62 4.82 -38.74
CA GLU A 415 -3.46 3.72 -38.25
C GLU A 415 -4.84 4.23 -37.77
N ALA A 416 -5.43 5.22 -38.44
CA ALA A 416 -6.67 5.88 -38.00
C ALA A 416 -7.88 4.93 -37.85
N GLY A 417 -7.96 3.88 -38.67
CA GLY A 417 -9.00 2.85 -38.53
C GLY A 417 -8.89 2.11 -37.19
N LEU A 418 -7.67 1.70 -36.82
CA LEU A 418 -7.38 1.04 -35.55
C LEU A 418 -7.62 1.99 -34.37
N ALA A 419 -7.24 3.27 -34.50
CA ALA A 419 -7.47 4.30 -33.48
C ALA A 419 -8.94 4.35 -33.04
N LYS A 420 -9.87 4.40 -34.01
CA LYS A 420 -11.31 4.41 -33.73
C LYS A 420 -11.79 3.12 -33.08
N THR A 421 -11.33 1.96 -33.55
CA THR A 421 -11.71 0.66 -32.99
C THR A 421 -11.25 0.50 -31.54
N GLU A 422 -9.99 0.85 -31.24
CA GLU A 422 -9.43 0.74 -29.88
C GLU A 422 -10.13 1.71 -28.92
N LEU A 423 -10.40 2.95 -29.35
CA LEU A 423 -11.08 3.93 -28.52
C LEU A 423 -12.55 3.53 -28.25
N ALA A 424 -13.28 3.04 -29.26
CA ALA A 424 -14.65 2.56 -29.09
C ALA A 424 -14.75 1.33 -28.17
N ALA A 425 -13.73 0.46 -28.18
CA ALA A 425 -13.67 -0.68 -27.25
C ALA A 425 -13.47 -0.22 -25.79
N SER A 426 -12.79 0.91 -25.57
CA SER A 426 -12.61 1.49 -24.23
C SER A 426 -13.86 2.22 -23.70
N ALA A 427 -14.76 2.64 -24.60
CA ALA A 427 -15.99 3.35 -24.30
C ALA A 427 -17.07 3.04 -25.35
N PRO A 428 -17.87 1.97 -25.14
CA PRO A 428 -18.93 1.56 -26.06
C PRO A 428 -19.97 2.66 -26.33
N ALA A 429 -20.59 2.64 -27.52
CA ALA A 429 -21.44 3.71 -28.00
C ALA A 429 -22.67 4.02 -27.13
N ASP A 430 -23.21 3.01 -26.44
CA ASP A 430 -24.31 3.12 -25.49
C ASP A 430 -23.94 3.83 -24.18
N THR A 431 -22.65 3.99 -23.89
CA THR A 431 -22.13 4.72 -22.72
C THR A 431 -21.76 6.17 -23.02
N LEU A 432 -21.72 6.57 -24.30
CA LEU A 432 -21.28 7.90 -24.72
C LEU A 432 -22.42 8.91 -24.58
N THR A 433 -22.38 9.72 -23.52
CA THR A 433 -23.20 10.94 -23.39
C THR A 433 -22.31 12.18 -23.41
N LEU A 434 -22.87 13.31 -23.85
CA LEU A 434 -22.13 14.58 -23.91
C LEU A 434 -21.67 15.02 -22.51
N GLU A 435 -22.48 14.77 -21.48
CA GLU A 435 -22.14 15.11 -20.09
C GLU A 435 -21.03 14.22 -19.49
N SER A 436 -20.99 12.92 -19.86
CA SER A 436 -20.11 11.95 -19.18
C SER A 436 -18.80 11.65 -19.92
N LEU A 437 -18.80 11.78 -21.26
CA LEU A 437 -17.72 11.38 -22.15
C LEU A 437 -17.57 12.32 -23.38
N PRO A 438 -17.55 13.65 -23.19
CA PRO A 438 -17.58 14.60 -24.30
C PRO A 438 -16.39 14.44 -25.28
N LEU A 439 -15.16 14.35 -24.77
CA LEU A 439 -13.96 14.25 -25.62
C LEU A 439 -13.88 12.90 -26.36
N THR A 440 -14.21 11.79 -25.69
CA THR A 440 -14.24 10.47 -26.33
C THR A 440 -15.31 10.41 -27.42
N GLY A 441 -16.50 10.96 -27.15
CA GLY A 441 -17.56 11.07 -28.15
C GLY A 441 -17.12 11.92 -29.34
N PHE A 442 -16.44 13.03 -29.13
CA PHE A 442 -15.87 13.85 -30.21
C PHE A 442 -14.85 13.08 -31.06
N TYR A 443 -13.89 12.38 -30.45
CA TYR A 443 -12.89 11.58 -31.17
C TYR A 443 -13.50 10.45 -32.02
N LEU A 444 -14.66 9.93 -31.59
CA LEU A 444 -15.45 8.92 -32.28
C LEU A 444 -16.48 9.51 -33.25
N GLY A 445 -16.55 10.84 -33.39
CA GLY A 445 -17.47 11.53 -34.30
C GLY A 445 -18.93 11.51 -33.85
N LYS A 446 -19.20 11.31 -32.55
CA LYS A 446 -20.55 11.35 -31.96
C LYS A 446 -21.00 12.75 -31.59
N PHE A 447 -20.06 13.63 -31.27
CA PHE A 447 -20.30 15.03 -30.93
C PHE A 447 -19.44 15.92 -31.80
N SER A 448 -19.94 17.09 -32.15
CA SER A 448 -19.17 18.16 -32.78
C SER A 448 -18.24 18.84 -31.78
N ALA A 449 -17.22 19.53 -32.29
CA ALA A 449 -16.34 20.33 -31.44
C ALA A 449 -17.09 21.45 -30.73
N ASP A 450 -18.08 22.07 -31.36
CA ASP A 450 -18.86 23.15 -30.75
C ASP A 450 -19.73 22.65 -29.58
N GLU A 451 -20.32 21.45 -29.70
CA GLU A 451 -21.05 20.82 -28.59
C GLU A 451 -20.13 20.56 -27.40
N VAL A 452 -18.93 20.01 -27.64
CA VAL A 452 -17.94 19.76 -26.59
C VAL A 452 -17.43 21.06 -25.97
N ILE A 453 -17.11 22.06 -26.79
CA ILE A 453 -16.66 23.37 -26.31
C ILE A 453 -17.73 24.01 -25.43
N LYS A 454 -19.00 23.93 -25.82
CA LYS A 454 -20.12 24.44 -25.03
C LYS A 454 -20.22 23.75 -23.68
N GLU A 455 -20.10 22.42 -23.64
CA GLU A 455 -20.13 21.63 -22.40
C GLU A 455 -19.00 22.04 -21.45
N TYR A 456 -17.76 22.13 -21.94
CA TYR A 456 -16.63 22.57 -21.13
C TYR A 456 -16.67 24.06 -20.78
N SER A 457 -17.45 24.88 -21.47
CA SER A 457 -17.60 26.32 -21.15
C SER A 457 -18.62 26.59 -20.03
N LEU A 458 -19.28 25.56 -19.49
CA LEU A 458 -20.24 25.72 -18.40
C LEU A 458 -19.57 26.29 -17.14
N PRO A 459 -20.20 27.22 -16.40
CA PRO A 459 -19.63 27.79 -15.18
C PRO A 459 -19.31 26.77 -14.08
N SER A 460 -19.96 25.60 -14.11
CA SER A 460 -19.73 24.49 -13.19
C SER A 460 -18.44 23.71 -13.46
N VAL A 461 -17.81 23.91 -14.63
CA VAL A 461 -16.60 23.19 -15.03
C VAL A 461 -15.36 23.96 -14.56
N ASP A 462 -14.51 23.27 -13.81
CA ASP A 462 -13.28 23.85 -13.29
C ASP A 462 -12.26 24.20 -14.41
N GLU A 463 -11.30 25.05 -14.06
CA GLU A 463 -10.28 25.52 -14.99
C GLU A 463 -9.41 24.38 -15.55
N ALA A 464 -9.07 23.39 -14.74
CA ALA A 464 -8.21 22.28 -15.17
C ALA A 464 -8.89 21.43 -16.24
N ALA A 465 -10.18 21.13 -16.08
CA ALA A 465 -10.99 20.41 -17.05
C ALA A 465 -11.13 21.21 -18.36
N ARG A 466 -11.32 22.53 -18.29
CA ARG A 466 -11.35 23.43 -19.47
C ARG A 466 -10.04 23.39 -20.24
N CYS A 467 -8.91 23.52 -19.54
CA CYS A 467 -7.59 23.50 -20.17
C CYS A 467 -7.25 22.14 -20.75
N TYR A 468 -7.60 21.07 -20.04
CA TYR A 468 -7.47 19.72 -20.54
C TYR A 468 -8.26 19.50 -21.83
N ALA A 469 -9.53 19.91 -21.88
CA ALA A 469 -10.36 19.80 -23.08
C ALA A 469 -9.81 20.62 -24.24
N SER A 470 -9.41 21.86 -23.99
CA SER A 470 -8.81 22.72 -25.03
C SER A 470 -7.54 22.11 -25.61
N SER A 471 -6.62 21.64 -24.76
CA SER A 471 -5.40 20.96 -25.21
C SER A 471 -5.72 19.69 -26.01
N THR A 472 -6.64 18.87 -25.52
CA THR A 472 -7.00 17.58 -26.13
C THR A 472 -7.70 17.76 -27.49
N LEU A 473 -8.54 18.79 -27.63
CA LEU A 473 -9.13 19.16 -28.92
C LEU A 473 -8.04 19.63 -29.88
N ASN A 474 -7.11 20.49 -29.44
CA ASN A 474 -6.03 20.95 -30.30
C ASN A 474 -5.16 19.80 -30.82
N GLU A 475 -4.76 18.86 -29.95
CA GLU A 475 -3.99 17.68 -30.34
C GLU A 475 -4.72 16.83 -31.39
N TRP A 476 -6.05 16.72 -31.29
CA TRP A 476 -6.87 16.02 -32.29
C TRP A 476 -6.81 16.70 -33.65
N TYR A 477 -7.03 18.00 -33.71
CA TYR A 477 -6.98 18.75 -34.97
C TYR A 477 -5.57 18.71 -35.58
N ASP A 478 -4.53 18.82 -34.75
CA ASP A 478 -3.12 18.71 -35.18
C ASP A 478 -2.84 17.33 -35.78
N ALA A 479 -3.29 16.27 -35.12
CA ALA A 479 -3.11 14.90 -35.60
C ALA A 479 -3.81 14.64 -36.95
N HIS A 480 -4.90 15.36 -37.24
CA HIS A 480 -5.63 15.25 -38.51
C HIS A 480 -5.15 16.25 -39.58
N GLY A 481 -4.16 17.09 -39.27
CA GLY A 481 -3.65 18.10 -40.21
C GLY A 481 -4.67 19.21 -40.52
N ILE A 482 -5.61 19.48 -39.61
CA ILE A 482 -6.65 20.48 -39.81
C ILE A 482 -6.20 21.80 -39.17
N ALA A 483 -5.90 22.79 -40.02
CA ALA A 483 -5.44 24.11 -39.59
C ALA A 483 -6.59 24.98 -39.02
N GLU A 484 -7.78 24.91 -39.62
CA GLU A 484 -8.93 25.69 -39.18
C GLU A 484 -9.50 25.15 -37.86
N ARG A 485 -9.73 26.05 -36.90
CA ARG A 485 -10.21 25.71 -35.55
C ARG A 485 -11.58 26.35 -35.29
N PRO A 486 -12.46 25.69 -34.53
CA PRO A 486 -13.70 26.30 -34.07
C PRO A 486 -13.43 27.59 -33.30
N ALA A 487 -14.23 28.64 -33.55
CA ALA A 487 -14.03 29.95 -32.95
C ALA A 487 -14.02 29.90 -31.40
N GLY A 488 -14.84 29.02 -30.82
CA GLY A 488 -14.92 28.83 -29.37
C GLY A 488 -13.68 28.19 -28.74
N LEU A 489 -12.83 27.49 -29.51
CA LEU A 489 -11.69 26.76 -28.97
C LEU A 489 -10.61 27.69 -28.40
N ALA A 490 -10.34 28.80 -29.10
CA ALA A 490 -9.41 29.83 -28.63
C ALA A 490 -9.97 30.62 -27.44
N ALA A 491 -11.30 30.75 -27.32
CA ALA A 491 -11.93 31.34 -26.14
C ALA A 491 -11.79 30.41 -24.93
N LEU A 492 -12.02 29.11 -25.11
CA LEU A 492 -11.83 28.08 -24.09
C LEU A 492 -10.38 28.06 -23.58
N ALA A 493 -9.41 28.15 -24.49
CA ALA A 493 -7.98 28.22 -24.15
C ALA A 493 -7.61 29.48 -23.35
N ARG A 494 -8.20 30.64 -23.66
CA ARG A 494 -7.92 31.91 -22.96
C ARG A 494 -8.39 31.93 -21.51
N GLN A 495 -9.32 31.06 -21.14
CA GLN A 495 -9.76 30.91 -19.77
C GLN A 495 -8.82 30.04 -18.94
N CYS A 496 -7.70 29.59 -19.52
CA CYS A 496 -6.55 29.04 -18.83
C CYS A 496 -5.64 30.19 -18.42
N THR A 497 -5.47 30.41 -17.12
CA THR A 497 -4.46 31.35 -16.64
C THR A 497 -3.08 30.76 -16.83
N ALA A 498 -2.14 31.58 -17.33
CA ALA A 498 -0.74 31.21 -17.52
C ALA A 498 -0.04 31.05 -16.16
N GLY A 499 -0.27 29.91 -15.52
CA GLY A 499 0.64 29.28 -14.54
C GLY A 499 1.40 28.09 -15.15
N ALA A 500 1.38 27.98 -16.48
CA ALA A 500 1.94 26.89 -17.26
C ALA A 500 3.30 27.28 -17.85
N ASP A 501 4.32 27.42 -16.98
CA ASP A 501 5.66 27.01 -17.40
C ASP A 501 5.55 25.52 -17.74
N GLY A 502 5.60 25.24 -19.05
CA GLY A 502 5.67 23.92 -19.68
C GLY A 502 4.85 22.87 -18.97
N ALA A 503 3.56 22.75 -19.33
CA ALA A 503 2.70 21.62 -18.94
C ALA A 503 3.10 21.04 -17.58
N LYS A 504 2.74 21.70 -16.47
CA LYS A 504 2.46 20.91 -15.27
C LYS A 504 1.43 19.89 -15.77
N PRO A 505 1.75 18.58 -15.89
CA PRO A 505 0.66 17.65 -15.84
C PRO A 505 -0.07 18.04 -14.56
N ALA A 506 -1.41 18.09 -14.59
CA ALA A 506 -2.14 17.93 -13.35
C ALA A 506 -1.35 16.88 -12.58
N ALA A 507 -0.79 17.28 -11.43
CA ALA A 507 -0.09 16.34 -10.58
C ALA A 507 -0.98 15.11 -10.58
N ALA A 508 -0.38 13.94 -10.83
CA ALA A 508 -1.00 12.65 -10.66
C ALA A 508 -1.48 12.55 -9.19
N ALA A 509 -2.56 13.26 -8.91
CA ALA A 509 -3.27 13.42 -7.66
C ALA A 509 -4.63 12.72 -7.79
N GLY A 510 -4.76 11.79 -8.74
CA GLY A 510 -5.16 10.43 -8.43
C GLY A 510 -3.95 9.53 -8.74
N PRO A 511 -3.76 8.40 -8.03
CA PRO A 511 -2.56 7.57 -7.93
C PRO A 511 -1.81 7.29 -9.23
#